data_AF-V9IBU8-F1
#
_entry.id   AF-V9IBU8-F1
#
_cell.length_a   1.000
_cell.length_b   1.000
_cell.length_c   1.000
_cell.angle_alpha   90.00
_cell.angle_beta   90.00
_cell.angle_gamma   90.00
#
_symmetry.space_group_name_H-M   'P 1'
#
loop_
_entity.id
_entity.type
_entity.pdbx_description
1 polymer ?
#
loop_
_entity_poly.entity_id
_entity_poly.type
_entity_poly.pdbx_seq_one_letter_code
_entity_poly.pdbx_strand_id
1 'polypeptide(L)'
;MTTLDSQTDKTLSNLDKLSNTELAEIPSDHGLPVGISPLESRVAGHPSLDIERQTIGMLRRSDGRVYKPVVKPLLGKREISFYENLQISQDPVMLQLKNYVPRYYGTTELQIFGRRKISKVSNF
;
A
#
# COMPACT_ATOMS: atom_id res chain seq x y z
N MET A 1 -40.03 32.21 14.36
CA MET A 1 -39.89 32.91 15.64
C MET A 1 -38.77 32.23 16.41
N THR A 2 -37.53 32.70 16.29
CA THR A 2 -36.84 33.64 17.23
C THR A 2 -36.67 32.98 18.60
N THR A 3 -35.46 32.79 19.12
CA THR A 3 -34.56 33.89 19.50
C THR A 3 -33.08 33.51 19.40
N LEU A 4 -32.29 34.41 18.81
CA LEU A 4 -30.85 34.57 19.10
C LEU A 4 -30.71 35.04 20.55
N ASP A 5 -29.61 34.68 21.22
CA ASP A 5 -28.90 35.64 22.06
C ASP A 5 -27.38 35.41 21.97
N SER A 6 -26.70 36.55 21.89
CA SER A 6 -25.28 36.80 21.66
C SER A 6 -24.62 37.14 22.99
N GLN A 7 -23.35 36.75 23.23
CA GLN A 7 -22.29 37.69 23.64
C GLN A 7 -20.93 37.04 23.94
N THR A 8 -19.90 37.61 23.28
CA THR A 8 -18.55 38.03 23.76
C THR A 8 -17.73 37.04 24.62
N ASP A 9 -16.45 36.77 24.31
CA ASP A 9 -15.41 37.79 24.46
C ASP A 9 -14.13 37.53 23.65
N LYS A 10 -13.49 38.64 23.28
CA LYS A 10 -12.17 38.69 22.64
C LYS A 10 -11.11 38.59 23.72
N THR A 11 -10.15 37.68 23.59
CA THR A 11 -8.82 37.86 24.19
C THR A 11 -7.78 37.40 23.18
N LEU A 12 -7.21 38.39 22.50
CA LEU A 12 -5.93 38.28 21.81
C LEU A 12 -4.84 38.10 22.85
N SER A 13 -4.12 36.98 22.82
CA SER A 13 -2.72 36.99 23.22
C SER A 13 -1.97 35.77 22.69
N ASN A 14 -0.89 36.08 21.98
CA ASN A 14 0.32 35.28 21.81
C ASN A 14 0.36 34.27 20.66
N LEU A 15 0.78 34.82 19.53
CA LEU A 15 1.60 34.17 18.53
C LEU A 15 2.92 33.73 19.20
N ASP A 16 3.15 32.43 19.35
CA ASP A 16 4.49 31.86 19.32
C ASP A 16 4.49 30.44 18.77
N LYS A 17 5.50 30.21 17.92
CA LYS A 17 5.77 29.01 17.14
C LYS A 17 5.81 27.75 18.00
N LEU A 18 5.35 26.62 17.45
CA LEU A 18 6.23 25.54 16.96
C LEU A 18 5.41 24.32 16.51
N SER A 19 5.50 24.05 15.21
CA SER A 19 5.51 22.73 14.57
C SER A 19 4.75 21.59 15.25
N ASN A 20 3.49 21.43 14.89
CA ASN A 20 2.93 20.11 14.62
C ASN A 20 2.23 20.22 13.27
N THR A 21 2.95 19.86 12.21
CA THR A 21 2.35 19.60 10.90
C THR A 21 1.47 18.37 11.08
N GLU A 22 0.23 18.62 11.47
CA GLU A 22 -0.90 17.74 11.28
C GLU A 22 -0.91 17.42 9.78
N LEU A 23 -0.38 16.25 9.44
CA LEU A 23 -0.47 15.68 8.11
C LEU A 23 -1.96 15.49 7.85
N ALA A 24 -2.54 16.51 7.23
CA ALA A 24 -3.89 16.50 6.73
C ALA A 24 -4.12 15.16 6.00
N GLU A 25 -5.06 14.38 6.52
CA GLU A 25 -5.56 13.17 5.88
C GLU A 25 -6.16 13.58 4.54
N ILE A 26 -5.35 13.51 3.48
CA ILE A 26 -5.86 13.64 2.12
C ILE A 26 -6.66 12.37 1.84
N PRO A 27 -7.95 12.46 1.50
CA PRO A 27 -8.75 11.29 1.19
C PRO A 27 -8.08 10.53 0.05
N SER A 28 -7.77 9.26 0.30
CA SER A 28 -7.22 8.38 -0.71
C SER A 28 -8.19 8.29 -1.88
N ASP A 29 -7.83 8.89 -2.99
CA ASP A 29 -8.68 9.15 -4.18
C ASP A 29 -9.48 7.91 -4.64
N HIS A 30 -8.99 6.70 -4.35
CA HIS A 30 -9.60 5.46 -4.85
C HIS A 30 -9.64 4.32 -3.83
N GLY A 31 -9.83 4.61 -2.53
CA GLY A 31 -9.95 3.56 -1.50
C GLY A 31 -8.68 2.73 -1.26
N LEU A 32 -7.52 3.31 -1.60
CA LEU A 32 -6.19 2.76 -1.32
C LEU A 32 -5.64 3.33 0.00
N PRO A 33 -4.74 2.63 0.71
CA PRO A 33 -4.06 3.21 1.87
C PRO A 33 -3.15 4.39 1.49
N VAL A 34 -2.93 5.32 2.43
CA VAL A 34 -2.03 6.47 2.25
C VAL A 34 -0.63 6.00 1.84
N GLY A 35 -0.04 6.67 0.84
CA GLY A 35 1.30 6.36 0.34
C GLY A 35 1.39 5.12 -0.57
N ILE A 36 0.25 4.52 -0.91
CA ILE A 36 0.15 3.43 -1.90
C ILE A 36 -0.55 3.95 -3.16
N SER A 37 0.05 3.69 -4.32
CA SER A 37 -0.51 4.07 -5.62
C SER A 37 -0.45 2.90 -6.60
N PRO A 38 -1.26 2.88 -7.67
CA PRO A 38 -1.09 1.93 -8.76
C PRO A 38 0.31 1.98 -9.36
N LEU A 39 0.85 0.82 -9.73
CA LEU A 39 2.06 0.76 -10.53
C LEU A 39 1.73 1.00 -12.01
N GLU A 40 2.07 2.18 -12.53
CA GLU A 40 1.78 2.61 -13.90
C GLU A 40 2.56 1.84 -14.97
N SER A 41 3.85 1.57 -14.73
CA SER A 41 4.71 0.85 -15.66
C SER A 41 4.44 -0.65 -15.59
N ARG A 42 3.53 -1.12 -16.45
CA ARG A 42 3.22 -2.54 -16.52
C ARG A 42 3.23 -3.09 -17.93
N VAL A 43 3.97 -4.18 -18.10
CA VAL A 43 4.25 -4.77 -19.42
C VAL A 43 3.37 -6.00 -19.72
N ALA A 44 2.78 -6.63 -18.70
CA ALA A 44 1.85 -7.76 -18.82
C ALA A 44 1.06 -7.98 -17.51
N GLY A 45 -0.01 -8.79 -17.51
CA GLY A 45 -0.66 -9.32 -16.29
C GLY A 45 -2.03 -8.73 -15.91
N HIS A 46 -2.33 -8.63 -14.61
CA HIS A 46 -3.61 -8.29 -13.93
C HIS A 46 -4.53 -7.18 -14.52
N PRO A 47 -5.79 -7.03 -14.10
CA PRO A 47 -6.54 -5.80 -14.39
C PRO A 47 -5.78 -4.56 -13.88
N SER A 48 -5.95 -3.40 -14.52
CA SER A 48 -5.64 -2.11 -13.91
C SER A 48 -6.47 -1.92 -12.63
N LEU A 49 -6.19 -0.86 -11.86
CA LEU A 49 -7.14 -0.45 -10.82
C LEU A 49 -8.48 -0.17 -11.51
N ASP A 50 -9.50 -0.93 -11.15
CA ASP A 50 -10.87 -0.77 -11.63
C ASP A 50 -11.75 -0.69 -10.39
N ILE A 51 -12.25 0.52 -10.13
CA ILE A 51 -13.04 0.86 -8.96
C ILE A 51 -14.41 0.20 -9.03
N GLU A 52 -15.03 0.17 -10.21
CA GLU A 52 -16.36 -0.41 -10.44
C GLU A 52 -16.33 -1.92 -10.26
N ARG A 53 -15.30 -2.58 -10.79
CA ARG A 53 -15.12 -4.04 -10.66
C ARG A 53 -14.39 -4.44 -9.38
N GLN A 54 -13.97 -3.47 -8.57
CA GLN A 54 -13.16 -3.65 -7.35
C GLN A 54 -11.95 -4.55 -7.58
N THR A 55 -11.31 -4.43 -8.74
CA THR A 55 -10.09 -5.18 -9.08
C THR A 55 -8.88 -4.31 -8.91
N ILE A 56 -7.82 -4.90 -8.36
CA ILE A 56 -6.55 -4.21 -8.13
C ILE A 56 -5.45 -4.88 -8.94
N GLY A 57 -4.66 -4.04 -9.60
CA GLY A 57 -3.39 -4.44 -10.20
C GLY A 57 -2.26 -4.42 -9.17
N MET A 58 -1.02 -4.40 -9.68
CA MET A 58 0.15 -4.18 -8.82
C MET A 58 0.12 -2.76 -8.26
N LEU A 59 0.50 -2.62 -7.00
CA LEU A 59 0.58 -1.33 -6.31
C LEU A 59 2.03 -1.06 -5.93
N ARG A 60 2.42 0.21 -5.86
CA ARG A 60 3.72 0.66 -5.37
C ARG A 60 3.56 1.50 -4.11
N ARG A 61 4.57 1.45 -3.26
CA ARG A 61 4.76 2.35 -2.12
C ARG A 61 5.89 3.33 -2.44
N SER A 62 5.89 4.48 -1.77
CA SER A 62 6.94 5.50 -1.91
C SER A 62 8.36 5.02 -1.58
N ASP A 63 8.52 3.93 -0.80
CA ASP A 63 9.82 3.35 -0.46
C ASP A 63 10.36 2.36 -1.50
N GLY A 64 9.76 2.30 -2.69
CA GLY A 64 10.16 1.41 -3.79
C GLY A 64 9.66 -0.02 -3.65
N ARG A 65 8.87 -0.34 -2.61
CA ARG A 65 8.20 -1.64 -2.49
C ARG A 65 6.98 -1.71 -3.40
N VAL A 66 6.67 -2.94 -3.78
CA VAL A 66 5.62 -3.30 -4.71
C VAL A 66 4.77 -4.39 -4.08
N TYR A 67 3.46 -4.16 -4.09
CA TYR A 67 2.46 -5.11 -3.66
C TYR A 67 1.89 -5.80 -4.89
N LYS A 68 2.08 -7.11 -4.95
CA LYS A 68 1.47 -7.97 -5.97
C LYS A 68 0.27 -8.69 -5.36
N PRO A 69 -0.97 -8.40 -5.77
CA PRO A 69 -2.14 -9.06 -5.24
C PRO A 69 -2.15 -10.56 -5.52
N VAL A 70 -2.49 -11.35 -4.51
CA VAL A 70 -2.70 -12.79 -4.65
C VAL A 70 -4.12 -13.04 -5.16
N VAL A 71 -4.28 -13.14 -6.48
CA VAL A 71 -5.61 -13.28 -7.11
C VAL A 71 -6.06 -14.74 -7.21
N LYS A 72 -5.15 -15.66 -7.56
CA LYS A 72 -5.43 -17.10 -7.67
C LYS A 72 -4.77 -17.83 -6.49
N PRO A 73 -5.52 -18.36 -5.50
CA PRO A 73 -4.95 -18.88 -4.25
C PRO A 73 -3.83 -19.92 -4.45
N LEU A 74 -4.03 -20.89 -5.36
CA LEU A 74 -3.03 -21.93 -5.63
C LEU A 74 -1.75 -21.37 -6.26
N LEU A 75 -1.87 -20.42 -7.19
CA LEU A 75 -0.69 -19.79 -7.82
C LEU A 75 0.02 -18.86 -6.83
N GLY A 76 -0.74 -18.14 -6.01
CA GLY A 76 -0.20 -17.31 -4.94
C GLY A 76 0.60 -18.11 -3.93
N LYS A 77 0.06 -19.25 -3.46
CA LYS A 77 0.78 -20.16 -2.56
C LYS A 77 2.09 -20.63 -3.17
N ARG A 78 2.10 -21.06 -4.44
CA ARG A 78 3.34 -21.48 -5.12
C ARG A 78 4.36 -20.35 -5.21
N GLU A 79 3.93 -19.14 -5.56
CA GLU A 79 4.82 -17.99 -5.66
C GLU A 79 5.40 -17.61 -4.30
N ILE A 80 4.58 -17.56 -3.25
CA ILE A 80 5.01 -17.25 -1.88
C ILE A 80 6.01 -18.30 -1.40
N SER A 81 5.67 -19.59 -1.52
CA SER A 81 6.56 -20.68 -1.11
C SER A 81 7.88 -20.68 -1.89
N PHE A 82 7.88 -20.30 -3.17
CA PHE A 82 9.13 -20.13 -3.92
C PHE A 82 10.04 -19.09 -3.26
N TYR A 83 9.54 -17.91 -2.92
CA TYR A 83 10.36 -16.86 -2.30
C TYR A 83 10.78 -17.20 -0.86
N GLU A 84 9.90 -17.83 -0.08
CA GLU A 84 10.21 -18.29 1.28
C GLU A 84 11.31 -19.35 1.27
N ASN A 85 11.19 -20.35 0.40
CA ASN A 85 12.21 -21.38 0.21
C ASN A 85 13.52 -20.78 -0.29
N LEU A 86 13.44 -19.83 -1.23
CA LEU A 86 14.62 -19.14 -1.73
C LEU A 86 15.36 -18.46 -0.57
N GLN A 87 14.68 -17.73 0.31
CA GLN A 87 15.32 -17.03 1.44
C GLN A 87 16.13 -17.96 2.35
N ILE A 88 15.60 -19.14 2.70
CA ILE A 88 16.24 -20.08 3.62
C ILE A 88 17.19 -21.09 2.94
N SER A 89 17.17 -21.16 1.61
CA SER A 89 17.98 -22.13 0.88
C SER A 89 19.48 -21.87 1.03
N GLN A 90 20.21 -22.97 1.23
CA GLN A 90 21.68 -23.04 1.20
C GLN A 90 22.21 -23.70 -0.07
N ASP A 91 21.32 -24.08 -0.99
CA ASP A 91 21.71 -24.63 -2.29
C ASP A 91 22.46 -23.56 -3.11
N PRO A 92 23.64 -23.85 -3.67
CA PRO A 92 24.45 -22.88 -4.40
C PRO A 92 23.72 -22.24 -5.59
N VAL A 93 22.86 -22.99 -6.29
CA VAL A 93 22.10 -22.48 -7.44
C VAL A 93 21.03 -21.51 -6.97
N MET A 94 20.31 -21.84 -5.89
CA MET A 94 19.33 -20.95 -5.28
C MET A 94 19.98 -19.68 -4.71
N LEU A 95 21.17 -19.78 -4.12
CA LEU A 95 21.92 -18.62 -3.65
C LEU A 95 22.30 -17.68 -4.80
N GLN A 96 22.70 -18.22 -5.95
CA GLN A 96 22.93 -17.40 -7.14
C GLN A 96 21.64 -16.78 -7.68
N LEU A 97 20.54 -17.54 -7.71
CA LEU A 97 19.24 -17.09 -8.20
C LEU A 97 18.71 -15.87 -7.42
N LYS A 98 19.00 -15.77 -6.11
CA LYS A 98 18.63 -14.60 -5.28
C LYS A 98 19.07 -13.27 -5.87
N ASN A 99 20.18 -13.23 -6.61
CA ASN A 99 20.71 -12.01 -7.20
C ASN A 99 19.95 -11.55 -8.46
N TYR A 100 19.10 -12.41 -9.03
CA TYR A 100 18.39 -12.17 -10.29
C TYR A 100 16.87 -12.03 -10.11
N VAL A 101 16.37 -12.11 -8.88
CA VAL A 101 14.95 -11.97 -8.57
C VAL A 101 14.72 -10.76 -7.65
N PRO A 102 13.51 -10.16 -7.70
CA PRO A 102 13.05 -9.22 -6.69
C PRO A 102 13.33 -9.69 -5.26
N ARG A 103 13.82 -8.80 -4.40
CA ARG A 103 13.93 -9.09 -2.97
C ARG A 103 12.53 -9.22 -2.40
N TYR A 104 12.27 -10.35 -1.75
CA TYR A 104 11.02 -10.62 -1.06
C TYR A 104 11.05 -10.08 0.37
N TYR A 105 9.97 -9.42 0.79
CA TYR A 105 9.82 -8.84 2.13
C TYR A 105 8.66 -9.48 2.92
N GLY A 106 8.06 -10.56 2.42
CA GLY A 106 6.92 -11.22 3.04
C GLY A 106 5.59 -10.97 2.34
N THR A 107 4.51 -11.38 3.00
CA THR A 107 3.14 -11.11 2.60
C THR A 107 2.49 -10.13 3.57
N THR A 108 1.48 -9.41 3.10
CA THR A 108 0.69 -8.50 3.94
C THR A 108 -0.76 -8.48 3.47
N GLU A 109 -1.66 -8.10 4.36
CA GLU A 109 -3.06 -7.82 4.02
C GLU A 109 -3.25 -6.32 3.86
N LEU A 110 -3.77 -5.91 2.71
CA LEU A 110 -4.17 -4.52 2.45
C LEU A 110 -5.69 -4.43 2.49
N GLN A 111 -6.19 -3.42 3.19
CA GLN A 111 -7.60 -3.06 3.17
C GLN A 111 -7.83 -2.15 1.96
N ILE A 112 -8.48 -2.67 0.91
CA ILE A 112 -8.75 -1.95 -0.33
C ILE A 112 -10.22 -2.15 -0.70
N PHE A 113 -10.93 -1.06 -0.99
CA PHE A 113 -12.39 -1.08 -1.25
C PHE A 113 -13.21 -1.79 -0.16
N GLY A 114 -12.82 -1.63 1.10
CA GLY A 114 -13.51 -2.30 2.23
C GLY A 114 -13.29 -3.82 2.31
N ARG A 115 -12.37 -4.38 1.50
CA ARG A 115 -12.03 -5.81 1.50
C ARG A 115 -10.56 -6.03 1.82
N ARG A 116 -10.28 -7.13 2.53
CA ARG A 116 -8.90 -7.59 2.76
C ARG A 116 -8.36 -8.25 1.51
N LYS A 117 -7.18 -7.83 1.06
CA LYS A 117 -6.47 -8.37 -0.09
C LYS A 117 -5.05 -8.76 0.33
N ILE A 118 -4.75 -10.05 0.25
CA ILE A 118 -3.39 -10.55 0.48
C ILE A 118 -2.51 -10.12 -0.69
N SER A 119 -1.34 -9.57 -0.37
CA SER A 119 -0.34 -9.14 -1.34
C SER A 119 1.04 -9.64 -0.96
N LYS A 120 1.79 -10.12 -1.95
CA LYS A 120 3.23 -10.37 -1.83
C LYS A 120 3.98 -9.04 -1.93
N VAL A 121 4.94 -8.80 -1.05
CA VAL A 121 5.75 -7.58 -1.01
C VAL A 121 7.14 -7.87 -1.59
N SER A 122 7.53 -7.14 -2.62
CA SER A 122 8.89 -7.19 -3.19
C SER A 122 9.34 -5.81 -3.69
N ASN A 123 10.61 -5.60 -4.01
CA ASN A 123 11.05 -4.44 -4.80
C ASN A 123 11.13 -4.79 -6.30
N PHE A 124 11.41 -3.81 -7.15
CA PHE A 124 12.01 -4.06 -8.46
C PHE A 124 13.53 -3.89 -8.37
#